data_AF-A0A2T1DHS4-F1
#
_entry.id   AF-A0A2T1DHS4-F1
#
_cell.length_a   1.000
_cell.length_b   1.000
_cell.length_c   1.000
_cell.angle_alpha   90.00
_cell.angle_beta   90.00
_cell.angle_gamma   90.00
#
_symmetry.space_group_name_H-M   'P 1'
#
loop_
_entity.id
_entity.type
_entity.pdbx_description
1 polymer ?
#
loop_
_entity_poly.entity_id
_entity_poly.type
_entity_poly.pdbx_seq_one_letter_code
_entity_poly.pdbx_strand_id
1 'polypeptide(L)'
;MRSQKTCILALVTFLTTVSTSPSLFFSLPLSAQQTSDQAQDPRKAKAHELFEQGQQQIEARQFDSARQLLQQALNIYQMIKDPTGEFAALWTIGQSYQKQENFPEAIKYYQRSSSPQPPTRHPRTRKISP
;
A
#
# COMPACT_ATOMS: atom_id res chain seq x y z
N MET A 1 -29.11 57.43 -11.48
CA MET A 1 -28.02 56.59 -10.92
C MET A 1 -27.79 55.30 -11.76
N ARG A 2 -27.61 55.43 -13.09
CA ARG A 2 -27.41 54.28 -14.02
C ARG A 2 -25.99 54.17 -14.60
N SER A 3 -25.06 55.03 -14.18
CA SER A 3 -23.71 55.14 -14.77
C SER A 3 -22.60 54.36 -14.06
N GLN A 4 -22.88 53.65 -12.94
CA GLN A 4 -21.90 52.77 -12.28
C GLN A 4 -22.00 51.30 -12.72
N LYS A 5 -23.17 50.85 -13.19
CA LYS A 5 -23.38 49.43 -13.54
C LYS A 5 -22.76 49.04 -14.89
N THR A 6 -22.64 49.99 -15.82
CA THR A 6 -22.01 49.76 -17.13
C THR A 6 -20.49 49.68 -17.03
N CYS A 7 -19.86 50.42 -16.10
CA CYS A 7 -18.41 50.38 -15.89
C CYS A 7 -17.93 49.04 -15.32
N ILE A 8 -18.70 48.41 -14.42
CA ILE A 8 -18.35 47.10 -13.84
C ILE A 8 -18.49 45.98 -14.88
N LEU A 9 -19.48 46.07 -15.79
CA LEU A 9 -19.69 45.07 -16.84
C LEU A 9 -18.57 45.06 -17.91
N ALA A 10 -17.98 46.23 -18.21
CA ALA A 10 -16.86 46.35 -19.13
C ALA A 10 -15.53 45.82 -18.55
N LEU A 11 -15.35 45.90 -17.23
CA LEU A 11 -14.13 45.45 -16.53
C LEU A 11 -14.09 43.92 -16.35
N VAL A 12 -15.24 43.28 -16.13
CA VAL A 12 -15.35 41.81 -15.96
C VAL A 12 -15.25 41.06 -17.29
N THR A 13 -15.71 41.66 -18.40
CA THR A 13 -15.55 41.06 -19.74
C THR A 13 -14.10 41.14 -20.23
N PHE A 14 -13.35 42.17 -19.85
CA PHE A 14 -11.92 42.28 -20.19
C PHE A 14 -11.03 41.29 -19.42
N LEU A 15 -11.40 40.90 -18.19
CA LEU A 15 -10.69 39.85 -17.44
C LEU A 15 -11.05 38.42 -17.85
N THR A 16 -12.15 38.20 -18.59
CA THR A 16 -12.60 36.85 -18.97
C THR A 16 -12.25 36.48 -20.42
N THR A 17 -11.89 37.43 -21.27
CA THR A 17 -11.39 37.15 -22.63
C THR A 17 -9.88 36.91 -22.69
N VAL A 18 -9.11 37.25 -21.64
CA VAL A 18 -7.72 36.81 -21.43
C VAL A 18 -7.70 35.57 -20.52
N SER A 19 -8.35 34.50 -20.96
CA SER A 19 -8.20 33.18 -20.32
C SER A 19 -8.56 32.04 -21.27
N THR A 20 -9.21 32.34 -22.39
CA THR A 20 -9.46 31.40 -23.48
C THR A 20 -8.46 31.63 -24.62
N SER A 21 -7.19 31.29 -24.37
CA SER A 21 -6.19 31.10 -25.44
C SER A 21 -5.93 29.60 -25.63
N PRO A 22 -6.61 28.93 -26.57
CA PRO A 22 -6.45 27.50 -26.85
C PRO A 22 -5.32 27.27 -27.88
N SER A 23 -4.09 27.64 -27.55
CA SER A 23 -2.98 27.57 -28.52
C SER A 23 -1.58 27.52 -27.90
N LEU A 24 -1.43 26.78 -26.81
CA LEU A 24 -0.19 26.06 -26.51
C LEU A 24 -0.60 24.58 -26.52
N PHE A 25 -0.63 23.85 -27.63
CA PHE A 25 0.58 23.37 -28.35
C PHE A 25 1.80 23.13 -27.44
N PHE A 26 1.54 22.71 -26.19
CA PHE A 26 2.48 21.88 -25.48
C PHE A 26 2.38 20.47 -26.04
N SER A 27 2.92 20.33 -27.26
CA SER A 27 3.31 19.05 -27.82
C SER A 27 4.53 18.56 -27.05
N LEU A 28 4.35 18.17 -25.79
CA LEU A 28 5.22 17.15 -25.23
C LEU A 28 4.81 15.84 -25.89
N PRO A 29 5.75 15.08 -26.47
CA PRO A 29 5.44 13.72 -26.84
C PRO A 29 4.98 13.03 -25.57
N LEU A 30 3.87 12.32 -25.70
CA LEU A 30 3.38 11.30 -24.78
C LEU A 30 4.45 10.19 -24.70
N SER A 31 5.63 10.52 -24.21
CA SER A 31 6.69 9.58 -23.92
C SER A 31 6.36 9.00 -22.57
N ALA A 32 5.90 7.75 -22.64
CA ALA A 32 5.82 6.82 -21.54
C ALA A 32 4.78 7.18 -20.45
N GLN A 33 3.54 6.82 -20.75
CA GLN A 33 2.83 5.84 -19.93
C GLN A 33 2.79 6.18 -18.44
N GLN A 34 1.82 7.02 -18.07
CA GLN A 34 1.28 7.07 -16.72
C GLN A 34 0.94 5.64 -16.28
N THR A 35 1.85 5.05 -15.51
CA THR A 35 1.78 3.80 -14.75
C THR A 35 0.59 2.90 -15.10
N SER A 36 0.75 2.18 -16.19
CA SER A 36 0.08 0.90 -16.43
C SER A 36 0.60 -0.12 -15.41
N ASP A 37 0.22 -0.01 -14.12
CA ASP A 37 0.48 -1.07 -13.11
C ASP A 37 -0.18 -0.83 -11.71
N GLN A 38 -1.35 -0.20 -11.63
CA GLN A 38 -2.09 -0.08 -10.35
C GLN A 38 -3.50 -0.70 -10.45
N ALA A 39 -3.58 -1.93 -10.95
CA ALA A 39 -4.51 -2.87 -10.34
C ALA A 39 -3.80 -3.44 -9.09
N GLN A 40 -3.68 -2.65 -8.02
CA GLN A 40 -3.24 -3.19 -6.74
C GLN A 40 -4.25 -4.28 -6.36
N ASP A 41 -3.76 -5.52 -6.23
CA ASP A 41 -4.56 -6.64 -5.80
C ASP A 41 -5.36 -6.23 -4.54
N PRO A 42 -6.70 -6.31 -4.52
CA PRO A 42 -7.49 -5.92 -3.35
C PRO A 42 -7.06 -6.67 -2.09
N ARG A 43 -6.45 -7.86 -2.24
CA ARG A 43 -5.85 -8.61 -1.14
C ARG A 43 -4.66 -7.88 -0.53
N LYS A 44 -3.84 -7.17 -1.31
CA LYS A 44 -2.73 -6.35 -0.80
C LYS A 44 -3.23 -5.22 0.10
N ALA A 45 -4.29 -4.52 -0.31
CA ALA A 45 -4.91 -3.50 0.52
C ALA A 45 -5.44 -4.09 1.84
N LYS A 46 -6.09 -5.25 1.78
CA LYS A 46 -6.57 -5.94 2.99
C LYS A 46 -5.44 -6.38 3.91
N ALA A 47 -4.35 -6.92 3.36
CA ALA A 47 -3.16 -7.30 4.12
C ALA A 47 -2.55 -6.10 4.84
N HIS A 48 -2.45 -4.96 4.14
CA HIS A 48 -1.93 -3.73 4.71
C HIS A 48 -2.83 -3.20 5.85
N GLU A 49 -4.14 -3.19 5.66
CA GLU A 49 -5.09 -2.83 6.72
C GLU A 49 -4.90 -3.69 7.99
N LEU A 50 -4.80 -5.01 7.83
CA LEU A 50 -4.55 -5.95 8.93
C LEU A 50 -3.19 -5.70 9.60
N PHE A 51 -2.17 -5.37 8.81
CA PHE A 51 -0.84 -5.05 9.31
C PHE A 51 -0.85 -3.79 10.19
N GLU A 52 -1.47 -2.71 9.72
CA GLU A 52 -1.59 -1.45 10.47
C GLU A 52 -2.37 -1.66 11.77
N GLN A 53 -3.49 -2.38 11.73
CA GLN A 53 -4.24 -2.74 12.94
C GLN A 53 -3.38 -3.58 13.91
N GLY A 54 -2.58 -4.51 13.38
CA GLY A 54 -1.63 -5.28 14.16
C GLY A 54 -0.61 -4.38 14.89
N GLN A 55 -0.08 -3.36 14.22
CA GLN A 55 0.84 -2.39 14.83
C GLN A 55 0.17 -1.57 15.92
N GLN A 56 -1.04 -1.07 15.67
CA GLN A 56 -1.83 -0.35 16.68
C GLN A 56 -2.04 -1.20 17.94
N GLN A 57 -2.29 -2.50 17.77
CA GLN A 57 -2.45 -3.42 18.90
C GLN A 57 -1.13 -3.65 19.67
N ILE A 58 0.02 -3.61 19.00
CA ILE A 58 1.33 -3.63 19.68
C ILE A 58 1.50 -2.38 20.56
N GLU A 59 1.12 -1.21 20.05
CA GLU A 59 1.17 0.05 20.80
C GLU A 59 0.24 0.01 22.01
N ALA A 60 -0.94 -0.60 21.86
CA ALA A 60 -1.89 -0.86 22.94
C ALA A 60 -1.47 -1.99 23.90
N ARG A 61 -0.28 -2.59 23.71
CA ARG A 61 0.24 -3.76 24.46
C ARG A 61 -0.64 -5.01 24.37
N GLN A 62 -1.53 -5.10 23.38
CA GLN A 62 -2.35 -6.27 23.08
C GLN A 62 -1.61 -7.23 22.12
N PHE A 63 -0.51 -7.79 22.60
CA PHE A 63 0.45 -8.50 21.75
C PHE A 63 -0.11 -9.78 21.09
N ASP A 64 -0.97 -10.53 21.77
CA ASP A 64 -1.60 -11.73 21.19
C ASP A 64 -2.52 -11.37 20.02
N SER A 65 -3.41 -10.40 20.22
CA SER A 65 -4.29 -9.86 19.18
C SER A 65 -3.47 -9.30 18.01
N ALA A 66 -2.41 -8.55 18.30
CA ALA A 66 -1.50 -8.04 17.28
C ALA A 66 -0.89 -9.16 16.43
N ARG A 67 -0.37 -10.22 17.07
CA ARG A 67 0.22 -11.37 16.36
C ARG A 67 -0.80 -12.08 15.48
N GLN A 68 -2.05 -12.22 15.93
CA GLN A 68 -3.11 -12.82 15.11
C GLN A 68 -3.37 -12.00 13.84
N LEU A 69 -3.47 -10.68 13.95
CA LEU A 69 -3.67 -9.79 12.80
C LEU A 69 -2.47 -9.80 11.85
N LEU A 70 -1.25 -9.71 12.39
CA LEU A 70 -0.01 -9.75 11.60
C LEU A 70 0.18 -11.10 10.90
N GLN A 71 -0.24 -12.21 11.53
CA GLN A 71 -0.17 -13.54 10.92
C GLN A 71 -1.16 -13.70 9.75
N GLN A 72 -2.33 -13.05 9.83
CA GLN A 72 -3.28 -12.98 8.72
C GLN A 72 -2.71 -12.14 7.56
N ALA A 73 -2.14 -10.96 7.87
CA ALA A 73 -1.48 -10.12 6.87
C ALA A 73 -0.33 -10.87 6.17
N LEU A 74 0.52 -11.56 6.95
CA LEU A 74 1.61 -12.38 6.44
C LEU A 74 1.14 -13.45 5.46
N ASN A 75 0.06 -14.17 5.78
CA ASN A 75 -0.49 -15.20 4.89
C ASN A 75 -0.92 -14.61 3.55
N ILE A 76 -1.56 -13.42 3.58
CA ILE A 76 -1.98 -12.76 2.36
C ILE A 76 -0.77 -12.28 1.55
N TYR A 77 0.22 -11.65 2.20
CA TYR A 77 1.46 -11.22 1.53
C TYR A 77 2.19 -12.40 0.85
N GLN A 78 2.22 -13.56 1.50
CA GLN A 78 2.75 -14.81 0.90
C GLN A 78 1.92 -15.27 -0.31
N MET A 79 0.58 -15.24 -0.21
CA MET A 79 -0.32 -15.63 -1.30
C MET A 79 -0.15 -14.76 -2.54
N ILE A 80 0.01 -13.45 -2.36
CA ILE A 80 0.20 -12.51 -3.47
C ILE A 80 1.67 -12.37 -3.89
N LYS A 81 2.58 -13.12 -3.24
CA LYS A 81 4.03 -13.08 -3.47
C LYS A 81 4.61 -11.67 -3.33
N ASP A 82 4.21 -10.96 -2.28
CA ASP A 82 4.76 -9.66 -1.89
C ASP A 82 5.86 -9.85 -0.83
N PRO A 83 7.14 -9.94 -1.24
CA PRO A 83 8.24 -10.20 -0.32
C PRO A 83 8.45 -9.06 0.67
N THR A 84 8.12 -7.81 0.29
CA THR A 84 8.26 -6.64 1.15
C THR A 84 7.23 -6.67 2.27
N GLY A 85 5.97 -6.97 1.93
CA GLY A 85 4.91 -7.13 2.93
C GLY A 85 5.15 -8.32 3.86
N GLU A 86 5.63 -9.44 3.31
CA GLU A 86 6.02 -10.61 4.09
C GLU A 86 7.15 -10.29 5.08
N PHE A 87 8.22 -9.62 4.62
CA PHE A 87 9.31 -9.17 5.48
C PHE A 87 8.77 -8.30 6.63
N ALA A 88 7.98 -7.28 6.29
CA ALA A 88 7.44 -6.34 7.27
C ALA A 88 6.59 -7.06 8.32
N ALA A 89 5.70 -7.96 7.91
CA ALA A 89 4.86 -8.72 8.83
C ALA A 89 5.68 -9.62 9.77
N LEU A 90 6.65 -10.37 9.24
CA LEU A 90 7.54 -11.22 10.04
C LEU A 90 8.36 -10.40 11.04
N TRP A 91 8.94 -9.29 10.58
CA TRP A 91 9.71 -8.38 11.42
C TRP A 91 8.86 -7.80 12.55
N THR A 92 7.64 -7.34 12.25
CA THR A 92 6.73 -6.78 13.26
C THR A 92 6.25 -7.83 14.26
N ILE A 93 6.06 -9.09 13.85
CA ILE A 93 5.81 -10.20 14.80
C ILE A 93 7.02 -10.40 15.73
N GLY A 94 8.24 -10.35 15.20
CA GLY A 94 9.47 -10.37 16.00
C GLY A 94 9.52 -9.23 17.02
N GLN A 95 9.17 -8.01 16.61
CA GLN A 95 9.07 -6.85 17.51
C GLN A 95 8.04 -7.05 18.62
N SER A 96 6.90 -7.67 18.31
CA SER A 96 5.87 -8.02 19.31
C SER A 96 6.43 -8.94 20.40
N TYR A 97 7.15 -9.99 20.02
CA TYR A 97 7.82 -10.87 20.99
C TYR A 97 8.94 -10.17 21.77
N GLN A 98 9.72 -9.32 21.12
CA GLN A 98 10.77 -8.53 21.78
C GLN A 98 10.20 -7.60 22.84
N LYS A 99 9.06 -6.94 22.57
CA LYS A 99 8.36 -6.08 23.53
C LYS A 99 7.76 -6.86 24.72
N GLN A 100 7.58 -8.17 24.58
CA GLN A 100 7.20 -9.08 25.67
C GLN A 100 8.42 -9.78 26.31
N GLU A 101 9.64 -9.36 25.99
CA GLU A 101 10.89 -9.96 26.47
C GLU A 101 11.06 -11.45 26.09
N ASN A 102 10.27 -11.95 25.14
CA ASN A 102 10.45 -13.28 24.57
C ASN A 102 11.45 -13.22 23.42
N PHE A 103 12.71 -13.02 23.77
CA PHE A 103 13.81 -12.92 22.81
C PHE A 103 14.00 -14.19 21.96
N PRO A 104 13.85 -15.43 22.49
CA PRO A 104 13.99 -16.63 21.66
C PRO A 104 13.05 -16.65 20.47
N GLU A 105 11.77 -16.30 20.65
CA GLU A 105 10.82 -16.24 19.55
C GLU A 105 11.08 -15.03 18.64
N ALA A 106 11.41 -13.86 19.20
CA ALA A 106 11.75 -12.68 18.40
C ALA A 106 12.87 -12.97 17.39
N ILE A 107 13.95 -13.62 17.84
CA ILE A 107 15.09 -14.01 17.00
C ILE A 107 14.66 -14.94 15.87
N LYS A 108 13.81 -15.94 16.14
CA LYS A 108 13.30 -16.84 15.09
C LYS A 108 12.56 -16.07 13.99
N TYR A 109 11.71 -15.12 14.36
CA TYR A 109 10.97 -14.31 13.39
C TYR A 109 11.87 -13.34 12.62
N TYR A 110 12.85 -12.72 13.27
CA TYR A 110 13.84 -11.87 12.60
C TYR A 110 14.75 -12.65 11.63
N GLN A 111 15.13 -13.88 11.97
CA GLN A 111 15.87 -14.76 11.06
C GLN A 111 15.01 -15.15 9.86
N ARG A 112 13.72 -15.42 10.09
CA ARG A 112 12.78 -15.77 9.01
C ARG A 112 12.54 -14.59 8.08
N SER A 113 12.51 -13.35 8.58
CA SER A 113 12.34 -12.16 7.71
C SER A 113 13.57 -11.93 6.82
N SER A 114 14.79 -12.20 7.29
CA SER A 114 16.02 -12.01 6.50
C SER A 114 16.37 -13.17 5.57
N SER A 115 15.72 -14.32 5.73
CA SER A 115 15.99 -15.52 4.93
C SER A 115 15.23 -15.47 3.59
N PRO A 116 15.91 -15.66 2.44
CA PRO A 116 15.23 -15.85 1.17
C PRO A 116 14.36 -17.10 1.23
N GLN A 117 13.05 -16.98 1.04
CA GLN A 117 12.21 -18.17 0.98
C GLN A 117 12.51 -18.94 -0.31
N PRO A 118 12.73 -20.26 -0.24
CA PRO A 118 12.80 -21.07 -1.43
C PRO A 118 11.48 -20.93 -2.20
N PRO A 119 11.50 -20.96 -3.54
CA PRO A 119 10.29 -20.81 -4.34
C PRO A 119 9.23 -21.78 -3.85
N THR A 120 8.07 -21.26 -3.47
CA THR A 120 6.93 -22.02 -2.96
C THR A 120 6.49 -23.03 -4.03
N ARG A 121 7.02 -24.26 -3.95
CA ARG A 121 6.56 -25.38 -4.75
C ARG A 121 5.20 -25.78 -4.20
N HIS A 122 4.14 -25.34 -4.87
CA HIS A 122 2.82 -25.91 -4.61
C HIS A 122 2.92 -27.43 -4.76
N PRO A 123 2.28 -28.21 -3.86
CA PRO A 123 2.24 -29.65 -4.01
C PRO A 123 1.64 -29.94 -5.38
N ARG A 124 2.46 -30.46 -6.31
CA ARG A 124 1.93 -31.08 -7.51
C ARG A 124 1.01 -32.17 -6.97
N THR A 125 -0.29 -31.99 -7.14
CA THR A 125 -1.25 -33.07 -6.98
C THR A 125 -0.78 -34.14 -7.93
N ARG A 126 0.00 -35.10 -7.42
CA ARG A 126 0.28 -36.33 -8.13
C ARG A 126 -1.09 -36.99 -8.16
N LYS A 127 -1.85 -36.76 -9.23
CA LYS A 127 -3.01 -37.58 -9.55
C LYS A 127 -2.45 -38.99 -9.56
N ILE A 128 -2.73 -39.73 -8.49
CA ILE A 128 -2.57 -41.17 -8.47
C ILE A 128 -3.73 -41.62 -9.35
N SER A 129 -3.44 -41.78 -10.64
CA SER A 129 -4.38 -42.45 -11.55
C SER A 129 -4.47 -43.91 -11.09
N PRO A 130 -5.69 -44.48 -11.00
CA PRO A 130 -5.90 -45.87 -10.58
C PRO A 130 -5.27 -46.87 -11.56
#